data_AF-A0A943MWN5-F1
#
_entry.id   AF-A0A943MWN5-F1
#
_cell.length_a   1.000
_cell.length_b   1.000
_cell.length_c   1.000
_cell.angle_alpha   90.00
_cell.angle_beta   90.00
_cell.angle_gamma   90.00
#
_symmetry.space_group_name_H-M   'P 1'
#
loop_
_entity.id
_entity.type
_entity.pdbx_description
1 polymer ?
#
loop_
_entity_poly.entity_id
_entity_poly.type
_entity_poly.pdbx_seq_one_letter_code
_entity_poly.pdbx_strand_id
1 'polypeptide(L)' 'VTLTGAGATFPYQKDPRDRNIRVAPTYPPVSELELAMDLFCIAVQLAAVEKLLSERA' A
#
# COMPACT_ATOMS: atom_id res chain seq x y z
N VAL A 1 6.83 -6.57 10.81
CA VAL A 1 6.32 -5.34 10.14
C VAL A 1 4.79 -5.23 10.11
N THR A 2 4.24 -4.02 10.30
CA THR A 2 2.82 -3.67 10.10
C THR A 2 2.72 -2.50 9.12
N LEU A 3 1.84 -2.58 8.10
CA LEU A 3 1.60 -1.49 7.16
C LEU A 3 0.66 -0.42 7.74
N THR A 4 0.83 0.84 7.34
CA THR A 4 -0.11 1.91 7.71
C THR A 4 -1.40 1.74 6.92
N GLY A 5 -2.57 1.81 7.58
CA GLY A 5 -3.86 1.72 6.92
C GLY A 5 -4.08 2.83 5.88
N ALA A 6 -4.86 2.52 4.84
CA ALA A 6 -5.28 3.49 3.83
C ALA A 6 -5.99 4.69 4.46
N GLY A 7 -5.80 5.88 3.90
CA GLY A 7 -6.42 7.11 4.40
C GLY A 7 -5.85 7.65 5.71
N ALA A 8 -4.92 6.96 6.40
CA ALA A 8 -4.39 7.39 7.69
C ALA A 8 -3.70 8.77 7.69
N THR A 9 -3.26 9.25 6.53
CA THR A 9 -2.66 10.57 6.31
C THR A 9 -3.69 11.67 6.02
N PHE A 10 -4.98 11.36 6.08
CA PHE A 10 -6.09 12.27 5.80
C PHE A 10 -6.98 12.47 7.04
N PRO A 11 -7.65 13.63 7.16
CA PRO A 11 -8.65 13.85 8.18
C PRO A 11 -9.71 12.74 8.17
N TYR A 12 -10.06 12.26 9.37
CA TYR A 12 -11.05 11.19 9.56
C TYR A 12 -10.71 9.87 8.85
N GLN A 13 -9.45 9.65 8.49
CA GLN A 13 -8.97 8.45 7.78
C GLN A 13 -9.59 8.25 6.39
N LYS A 14 -10.01 9.35 5.74
CA LYS A 14 -10.69 9.31 4.43
C LYS A 14 -9.84 9.96 3.34
N ASP A 15 -9.14 9.16 2.54
CA ASP A 15 -8.52 9.63 1.30
C ASP A 15 -9.61 9.75 0.22
N PRO A 16 -9.92 10.95 -0.30
CA PRO A 16 -10.96 11.14 -1.30
C PRO A 16 -10.67 10.43 -2.64
N ARG A 17 -9.44 9.98 -2.86
CA ARG A 17 -9.04 9.31 -4.11
C ARG A 17 -8.50 7.89 -3.89
N ASP A 18 -8.55 7.40 -2.65
CA ASP A 18 -8.11 6.05 -2.26
C ASP A 18 -6.80 5.61 -2.94
N ARG A 19 -5.74 6.42 -2.79
CA ARG A 19 -4.49 6.25 -3.55
C ARG A 19 -3.21 6.55 -2.78
N ASN A 20 -3.31 6.88 -1.49
CA ASN A 20 -2.14 7.11 -0.65
C ASN A 20 -1.96 6.01 0.40
N ILE A 21 -0.77 5.42 0.42
CA ILE A 21 -0.30 4.52 1.47
C ILE A 21 1.01 5.08 2.00
N ARG A 22 1.12 5.23 3.32
CA ARG A 22 2.35 5.68 3.99
C ARG A 22 3.22 4.49 4.39
N VAL A 23 4.49 4.53 4.03
CA VAL A 23 5.51 3.57 4.47
C VAL A 23 6.42 4.22 5.52
N ALA A 24 6.75 3.48 6.59
CA ALA A 24 7.64 3.94 7.65
C ALA A 24 8.88 3.01 7.74
N PRO A 25 10.00 3.36 7.09
CA PRO A 25 11.14 2.45 6.91
C PRO A 25 12.15 2.45 8.07
N THR A 26 11.99 3.31 9.07
CA THR A 26 13.04 3.59 10.07
C THR A 26 13.18 2.54 11.18
N TYR A 27 12.21 1.66 11.36
CA TYR A 27 12.21 0.65 12.42
C TYR A 27 12.83 -0.70 12.00
N PRO A 28 12.42 -1.35 10.89
CA PRO A 28 12.90 -2.70 10.56
C PRO A 28 14.35 -2.68 10.06
N PRO A 29 15.11 -3.79 10.24
CA PRO A 29 16.36 -4.01 9.53
C PRO A 29 16.16 -3.98 8.01
N VAL A 30 17.22 -3.64 7.26
CA VAL A 30 17.16 -3.52 5.79
C VAL A 30 16.65 -4.79 5.12
N SER A 31 17.08 -5.97 5.56
CA SER A 31 16.64 -7.24 4.97
C SER A 31 15.16 -7.56 5.20
N GLU A 32 14.59 -7.18 6.36
CA GLU A 32 13.15 -7.30 6.61
C GLU A 32 12.37 -6.27 5.77
N LEU A 33 12.91 -5.05 5.63
CA LEU A 33 12.32 -4.00 4.82
C LEU A 33 12.27 -4.39 3.34
N GLU A 34 13.34 -4.96 2.79
CA GLU A 34 13.40 -5.43 1.40
C GLU A 34 12.29 -6.44 1.12
N LEU A 35 12.21 -7.51 1.93
CA LEU A 35 11.17 -8.53 1.79
C LEU A 35 9.76 -7.93 1.93
N ALA A 36 9.56 -7.02 2.88
CA ALA A 36 8.27 -6.37 3.08
C ALA A 36 7.86 -5.50 1.88
N MET A 37 8.82 -4.79 1.26
CA MET A 37 8.58 -3.94 0.10
C MET A 37 8.34 -4.74 -1.17
N ASP A 38 9.00 -5.89 -1.33
CA ASP A 38 8.72 -6.80 -2.44
C ASP A 38 7.27 -7.30 -2.40
N LEU A 39 6.83 -7.78 -1.22
CA LEU A 39 5.45 -8.20 -1.02
C LEU A 39 4.45 -7.05 -1.20
N PHE A 40 4.78 -5.85 -0.72
CA PHE A 40 3.96 -4.66 -0.92
C PHE A 40 3.79 -4.33 -2.41
N CYS A 41 4.86 -4.36 -3.20
CA CYS A 41 4.82 -4.10 -4.63
C CYS A 41 3.95 -5.13 -5.37
N ILE A 42 4.07 -6.42 -5.03
CA ILE A 42 3.23 -7.48 -5.59
C ILE A 42 1.75 -7.22 -5.30
N ALA A 43 1.41 -6.85 -4.06
CA ALA A 43 0.03 -6.55 -3.69
C ALA A 43 -0.53 -5.34 -4.45
N VAL A 44 0.27 -4.28 -4.63
CA VAL A 44 -0.12 -3.09 -5.42
C VAL A 44 -0.34 -3.45 -6.90
N GLN A 45 0.54 -4.26 -7.48
CA GLN A 45 0.39 -4.73 -8.85
C GLN A 45 -0.89 -5.56 -9.04
N LEU A 46 -1.17 -6.48 -8.10
CA LEU A 46 -2.39 -7.29 -8.13
C LEU A 46 -3.65 -6.41 -8.05
N ALA A 47 -3.72 -5.51 -7.07
CA ALA A 47 -4.86 -4.61 -6.90
C ALA A 47 -5.07 -3.70 -8.13
N ALA A 48 -3.98 -3.25 -8.77
CA ALA A 48 -4.05 -2.47 -10.00
C ALA A 48 -4.64 -3.29 -11.17
N VAL A 49 -4.20 -4.55 -11.34
CA VAL A 49 -4.73 -5.44 -12.37
C VAL A 49 -6.20 -5.76 -12.11
N GLU A 50 -6.58 -6.09 -10.87
CA GLU A 50 -7.97 -6.35 -10.48
C GLU A 50 -8.87 -5.15 -10.79
N LYS A 51 -8.43 -3.94 -10.44
CA LYS A 51 -9.16 -2.70 -10.74
C LYS A 51 -9.33 -2.50 -12.25
N LEU A 52 -8.25 -2.67 -13.02
CA LEU A 52 -8.29 -2.52 -14.48
C LEU A 52 -9.21 -3.57 -15.15
N LEU A 53 -9.25 -4.79 -14.64
CA LEU A 53 -10.14 -5.84 -15.13
C LEU A 53 -11.60 -5.54 -14.76
N SER A 54 -11.86 -5.05 -13.55
CA SER A 54 -13.20 -4.64 -13.10
C SER A 54 -13.76 -3.45 -13.88
N GLU A 55 -12.92 -2.50 -14.30
CA GLU A 55 -13.32 -1.32 -15.07
C GLU A 55 -13.53 -1.63 -16.57
N ARG A 56 -13.02 -2.77 -17.05
CA ARG A 56 -13.15 -3.24 -18.45
C ARG A 56 -14.31 -4.22 -18.67
N ALA A 57 -14.93 -4.71 -17.59
CA ALA A 57 -16.10 -5.59 -17.62
C ALA A 57 -17.40 -4.77 -17.70
#